data_AF-A0A1S2W4B4-F1
#
_entry.id   AF-A0A1S2W4B4-F1
#
_cell.length_a   1.000
_cell.length_b   1.000
_cell.length_c   1.000
_cell.angle_alpha   90.00
_cell.angle_beta   90.00
_cell.angle_gamma   90.00
#
_symmetry.space_group_name_H-M   'P 1'
#
loop_
_entity.id
_entity.type
_entity.pdbx_description
1 polymer ?
#
loop_
_entity_poly.entity_id
_entity_poly.type
_entity_poly.pdbx_seq_one_letter_code
_entity_poly.pdbx_strand_id
1 'polypeptide(L)'
;MVHMFSTLSAEALDPAHPAHDYFADRERRTATMALNINWAVPEDVNIEHLLQSGFAMMDGIQLRWLRSPGQNLNTMWADCEDALMPLPLWEGYR
;
A
#
# COMPACT_ATOMS: atom_id res chain seq x y z
N MET A 1 -12.85 -1.49 -11.63
CA MET A 1 -11.55 -1.05 -12.18
C MET A 1 -10.38 -1.51 -11.32
N VAL A 2 -10.41 -1.32 -10.00
CA VAL A 2 -9.35 -1.77 -9.07
C VAL A 2 -9.01 -3.26 -9.20
N HIS A 3 -10.02 -4.14 -9.33
CA HIS A 3 -9.79 -5.58 -9.45
C HIS A 3 -8.93 -5.97 -10.65
N MET A 4 -9.28 -5.52 -11.87
CA MET A 4 -8.52 -5.84 -13.08
C MET A 4 -7.09 -5.30 -13.02
N PHE A 5 -6.91 -4.10 -12.48
CA PHE A 5 -5.60 -3.49 -12.31
C PHE A 5 -4.74 -4.30 -11.33
N SER A 6 -5.28 -4.66 -10.16
CA SER A 6 -4.58 -5.48 -9.17
C SER A 6 -4.26 -6.89 -9.71
N THR A 7 -5.15 -7.49 -10.50
CA THR A 7 -4.87 -8.78 -11.17
C THR A 7 -3.67 -8.66 -12.13
N LEU A 8 -3.68 -7.66 -13.02
CA LEU A 8 -2.58 -7.45 -13.97
C LEU A 8 -1.26 -7.13 -13.25
N SER A 9 -1.33 -6.34 -12.16
CA SER A 9 -0.16 -6.05 -11.32
C SER A 9 0.42 -7.32 -10.69
N ALA A 10 -0.44 -8.26 -10.27
CA ALA A 10 -0.01 -9.53 -9.70
C ALA A 10 0.59 -10.47 -10.76
N GLU A 11 0.03 -10.50 -11.98
CA GLU A 11 0.60 -11.25 -13.11
C GLU A 11 1.97 -10.69 -13.53
N ALA A 12 2.13 -9.37 -13.48
CA ALA A 12 3.37 -8.67 -13.82
C ALA A 12 4.52 -8.90 -12.82
N LEU A 13 4.30 -9.65 -11.73
CA LEU A 13 5.39 -10.13 -10.86
C LEU A 13 6.31 -11.11 -11.58
N ASP A 14 5.84 -11.78 -12.63
CA ASP A 14 6.68 -12.60 -13.51
C ASP A 14 7.58 -11.69 -14.36
N PRO A 15 8.93 -11.83 -14.29
CA PRO A 15 9.86 -11.06 -15.12
C PRO A 15 9.66 -11.25 -16.64
N ALA A 16 9.05 -12.36 -17.07
CA ALA A 16 8.73 -12.59 -18.47
C ALA A 16 7.44 -11.86 -18.93
N HIS A 17 6.67 -11.29 -18.00
CA HIS A 17 5.43 -10.60 -18.32
C HIS A 17 5.72 -9.28 -19.04
N PRO A 18 5.05 -8.95 -20.17
CA PRO A 18 5.33 -7.74 -20.95
C PRO A 18 5.19 -6.42 -20.17
N ALA A 19 4.40 -6.41 -19.09
CA ALA A 19 4.19 -5.25 -18.24
C ALA A 19 5.08 -5.21 -16.98
N HIS A 20 6.01 -6.16 -16.80
CA HIS A 20 6.87 -6.26 -15.60
C HIS A 20 7.55 -4.92 -15.27
N ASP A 21 8.31 -4.38 -16.22
CA ASP A 21 9.05 -3.13 -16.04
C ASP A 21 8.14 -1.94 -15.73
N TYR A 22 6.95 -1.90 -16.36
CA TYR A 22 5.98 -0.84 -16.10
C TYR A 22 5.51 -0.82 -14.64
N PHE A 23 5.17 -1.99 -14.08
CA PHE A 23 4.71 -2.09 -12.70
C PHE A 23 5.84 -1.84 -11.70
N ALA A 24 7.04 -2.39 -11.95
CA ALA A 24 8.22 -2.12 -11.13
C ALA A 24 8.59 -0.63 -11.09
N ASP A 25 8.56 0.05 -12.24
CA ASP A 25 8.83 1.49 -12.30
C ASP A 25 7.72 2.33 -11.68
N ARG A 26 6.46 1.88 -11.80
CA ARG A 26 5.32 2.54 -11.14
C ARG A 26 5.44 2.48 -9.63
N GLU A 27 5.77 1.32 -9.07
CA GLU A 27 5.94 1.14 -7.63
C GLU A 27 7.05 2.06 -7.11
N ARG A 28 8.22 2.03 -7.75
CA ARG A 28 9.36 2.89 -7.39
C ARG A 28 9.02 4.38 -7.43
N ARG A 29 8.32 4.82 -8.48
CA ARG A 29 7.84 6.20 -8.59
C ARG A 29 6.84 6.55 -7.51
N THR A 30 5.91 5.66 -7.19
CA THR A 30 4.89 5.88 -6.15
C THR A 30 5.55 6.05 -4.79
N ALA A 31 6.50 5.18 -4.45
CA ALA A 31 7.28 5.29 -3.21
C ALA A 31 8.09 6.60 -3.16
N THR A 32 8.74 6.96 -4.27
CA THR A 32 9.51 8.21 -4.36
C THR A 32 8.62 9.44 -4.21
N MET A 33 7.45 9.45 -4.85
CA MET A 33 6.49 10.54 -4.74
C MET A 33 5.94 10.66 -3.31
N ALA A 34 5.64 9.54 -2.67
CA ALA A 34 5.15 9.54 -1.28
C ALA A 34 6.19 10.11 -0.32
N LEU A 35 7.48 9.77 -0.48
CA LEU A 35 8.55 10.31 0.36
C LEU A 35 8.80 11.81 0.18
N ASN A 36 8.37 12.39 -0.95
CA ASN A 36 8.50 13.83 -1.20
C ASN A 36 7.35 14.67 -0.62
N ILE A 37 6.34 14.04 -0.02
CA ILE A 37 5.23 14.74 0.64
C ILE A 37 5.68 15.15 2.04
N ASN A 38 5.36 16.38 2.44
CA ASN A 38 5.56 16.84 3.81
C ASN A 38 4.42 16.31 4.70
N TRP A 39 4.55 15.08 5.17
CA TRP A 39 3.54 14.43 6.02
C TRP A 39 3.48 15.07 7.40
N ALA A 40 2.27 15.27 7.91
CA ALA A 40 2.07 15.54 9.32
C ALA A 40 2.19 14.21 10.09
N VAL A 41 3.25 14.07 10.88
CA VAL A 41 3.49 12.87 11.69
C VAL A 41 3.91 13.23 13.11
N PRO A 42 3.67 12.36 14.10
CA PRO A 42 4.24 12.51 15.44
C PRO A 42 5.78 12.57 15.41
N GLU A 43 6.39 13.27 16.38
CA GLU A 43 7.85 13.56 16.38
C GLU A 43 8.73 12.31 16.29
N ASP A 44 8.32 11.21 16.92
CA ASP A 44 9.11 9.96 17.00
C ASP A 44 8.84 8.98 15.84
N VAL A 45 8.05 9.36 14.84
CA VAL A 45 7.69 8.47 13.72
C VAL A 45 8.68 8.61 12.57
N ASN A 46 9.32 7.49 12.21
CA ASN A 46 10.06 7.39 10.95
C ASN A 46 9.08 7.22 9.78
N ILE A 47 8.83 8.31 9.04
CA ILE A 47 7.91 8.32 7.91
C ILE A 47 8.31 7.36 6.78
N GLU A 48 9.61 7.19 6.51
CA GLU A 48 10.07 6.28 5.46
C GLU A 48 9.69 4.84 5.81
N HIS A 49 9.96 4.44 7.05
CA HIS A 49 9.61 3.10 7.54
C HIS A 49 8.09 2.89 7.57
N LEU A 50 7.32 3.90 7.97
CA LEU A 50 5.85 3.83 7.96
C LEU A 50 5.30 3.64 6.55
N LEU A 51 5.77 4.42 5.58
CA LEU A 51 5.33 4.32 4.18
C LEU A 51 5.69 2.96 3.57
N GLN A 52 6.91 2.48 3.79
CA GLN A 52 7.34 1.15 3.35
C GLN A 52 6.45 0.05 3.95
N SER A 53 6.14 0.15 5.25
CA SER A 53 5.23 -0.78 5.94
C SER A 53 3.82 -0.71 5.37
N GLY A 54 3.31 0.50 5.10
CA GLY A 54 2.00 0.74 4.49
C GLY A 54 1.89 0.15 3.09
N PHE A 55 2.90 0.32 2.23
CA PHE A 55 2.94 -0.29 0.90
C PHE A 55 2.91 -1.82 0.98
N ALA A 56 3.78 -2.41 1.80
CA ALA A 56 3.83 -3.86 1.98
C ALA A 56 2.50 -4.43 2.51
N MET A 57 1.84 -3.72 3.43
CA MET A 57 0.51 -4.10 3.92
C MET A 57 -0.55 -4.01 2.81
N MET A 58 -0.57 -2.93 2.03
CA MET A 58 -1.50 -2.76 0.91
C MET A 58 -1.32 -3.88 -0.12
N ASP A 59 -0.08 -4.26 -0.47
CA ASP A 59 0.19 -5.36 -1.39
C ASP A 59 -0.38 -6.69 -0.88
N GLY A 60 -0.14 -6.99 0.41
CA GLY A 60 -0.68 -8.17 1.07
C GLY A 60 -2.22 -8.19 1.10
N ILE A 61 -2.84 -7.04 1.38
CA ILE A 61 -4.30 -6.88 1.39
C ILE A 61 -4.87 -7.08 -0.01
N GLN A 62 -4.30 -6.44 -1.04
CA GLN A 62 -4.75 -6.58 -2.42
C GLN A 62 -4.67 -8.03 -2.90
N LEU A 63 -3.59 -8.75 -2.56
CA LEU A 63 -3.46 -10.16 -2.89
C LEU A 63 -4.52 -11.04 -2.20
N ARG A 64 -4.84 -10.77 -0.92
CA ARG A 64 -5.90 -11.48 -0.19
C ARG A 64 -7.29 -11.15 -0.75
N TRP A 65 -7.52 -9.89 -1.09
CA TRP A 65 -8.76 -9.41 -1.68
C TRP A 65 -9.03 -10.07 -3.04
N LEU A 66 -8.01 -10.18 -3.90
CA LEU A 66 -8.10 -10.91 -5.18
C LEU A 66 -8.44 -12.40 -5.00
N ARG A 67 -8.04 -13.02 -3.89
CA ARG A 67 -8.32 -14.43 -3.58
C ARG A 67 -9.70 -14.66 -2.96
N SER A 68 -10.34 -13.63 -2.42
CA SER A 68 -11.55 -13.75 -1.61
C SER A 68 -12.69 -12.89 -2.17
N PRO A 69 -13.49 -13.42 -3.11
CA PRO A 69 -14.62 -12.69 -3.69
C PRO A 69 -15.59 -12.21 -2.61
N GLY A 70 -16.01 -10.95 -2.70
CA GLY A 70 -16.98 -10.35 -1.78
C GLY A 70 -16.39 -9.65 -0.55
N GLN A 71 -15.07 -9.73 -0.32
CA GLN A 71 -14.44 -8.90 0.71
C GLN A 71 -14.37 -7.43 0.27
N ASN A 72 -14.53 -6.52 1.22
CA ASN A 72 -14.42 -5.09 1.01
C ASN A 72 -12.98 -4.63 1.28
N LEU A 73 -12.29 -4.13 0.24
CA LEU A 73 -10.91 -3.68 0.34
C LEU A 73 -10.71 -2.56 1.39
N ASN A 74 -11.67 -1.63 1.49
CA ASN A 74 -11.57 -0.51 2.44
C ASN A 74 -11.68 -1.01 3.88
N THR A 75 -12.54 -2.00 4.14
CA THR A 75 -12.62 -2.63 5.46
C THR A 75 -11.32 -3.33 5.83
N MET A 76 -10.72 -4.07 4.89
CA MET A 76 -9.43 -4.73 5.12
C MET A 76 -8.29 -3.73 5.40
N TRP A 77 -8.30 -2.59 4.70
CA TRP A 77 -7.33 -1.52 4.95
C TRP A 77 -7.54 -0.85 6.31
N ALA A 78 -8.78 -0.54 6.69
CA ALA A 78 -9.09 0.09 7.99
C ALA A 78 -8.54 -0.72 9.17
N ASP A 79 -8.67 -2.06 9.12
CA ASP A 79 -8.10 -2.95 10.16
C ASP A 79 -6.57 -2.87 10.24
N CYS A 80 -5.90 -2.68 9.10
CA CYS A 80 -4.44 -2.56 9.03
C CYS A 80 -3.96 -1.16 9.41
N GLU A 81 -4.73 -0.14 9.06
CA GLU A 81 -4.49 1.26 9.42
C GLU A 81 -4.44 1.44 10.93
N ASP A 82 -5.35 0.84 11.69
CA ASP A 82 -5.32 0.90 13.16
C ASP A 82 -4.06 0.28 13.78
N ALA A 83 -3.45 -0.70 13.10
CA ALA A 83 -2.19 -1.29 13.52
C ALA A 83 -0.97 -0.45 13.13
N LEU A 84 -0.98 0.20 11.96
CA LEU A 84 0.09 1.08 11.50
C LEU A 84 0.09 2.43 12.22
N MET A 85 -1.09 2.97 12.46
CA MET A 85 -1.31 4.34 12.96
C MET A 85 -2.24 4.32 14.19
N PRO A 86 -1.79 3.70 15.30
CA PRO A 86 -2.65 3.48 16.48
C PRO A 86 -2.92 4.78 17.25
N LEU A 87 -4.11 4.86 17.85
CA LEU A 87 -4.42 5.89 18.85
C LEU A 87 -3.87 5.51 20.24
N PRO A 88 -3.46 6.48 21.08
CA PRO A 88 -3.56 7.93 20.87
C PRO A 88 -2.36 8.56 20.14
N LEU A 89 -1.35 7.80 19.74
CA LEU A 89 -0.13 8.34 19.12
C LEU A 89 -0.43 9.18 17.87
N TRP A 90 -1.43 8.74 17.10
CA TRP A 90 -1.86 9.40 15.86
C TRP A 90 -3.06 10.33 16.03
N GLU A 91 -3.46 10.66 17.28
CA GLU A 91 -4.55 11.60 17.54
C GLU A 91 -4.23 12.98 16.95
N GLY A 92 -5.11 13.51 16.10
CA GLY A 92 -4.91 14.78 15.41
C GLY A 92 -4.03 14.74 14.16
N TYR A 93 -3.53 13.55 13.78
CA TYR A 93 -2.75 13.31 12.55
C TYR A 93 -3.50 12.49 11.49
N ARG A 94 -4.49 11.71 11.90
CA ARG A 94 -5.35 10.88 11.04
C ARG A 94 -6.80 11.39 11.01
#